data_AF-A0AAU9QWZ2-F1
#
_entry.id   AF-A0AAU9QWZ2-F1
#
_cell.length_a   1.000
_cell.length_b   1.000
_cell.length_c   1.000
_cell.angle_alpha   90.00
_cell.angle_beta   90.00
_cell.angle_gamma   90.00
#
_symmetry.space_group_name_H-M   'P 1'
#
loop_
_entity.id
_entity.type
_entity.pdbx_description
1 polymer ?
#
loop_
_entity_poly.entity_id
_entity_poly.type
_entity_poly.pdbx_seq_one_letter_code
_entity_poly.pdbx_strand_id
1 'polypeptide(L)'
;MLNEQKCEACSIDAIALSKEEQQSLLLQLSDWQIIERDEIPQLEKVYKFKNFKQAWAFSNKIAELAEDEFHHPSILLEWGKVTITWWSHSIKGLHKNDFICASKCDALAIEE
;
A
#
# COMPACT_ATOMS: atom_id res chain seq x y z
N MET A 1 -3.90 8.41 13.64
CA MET A 1 -4.37 7.86 12.34
C MET A 1 -3.30 6.90 11.80
N LEU A 2 -3.61 5.95 10.89
CA LEU A 2 -2.60 5.00 10.39
C LEU A 2 -1.46 5.71 9.63
N ASN A 3 -1.79 6.74 8.85
CA ASN A 3 -0.85 7.57 8.11
C ASN A 3 0.16 8.36 8.97
N GLU A 4 -0.04 8.46 10.29
CA GLU A 4 0.90 9.12 11.21
C GLU A 4 1.91 8.15 11.83
N GLN A 5 1.71 6.83 11.67
CA GLN A 5 2.62 5.81 12.17
C GLN A 5 3.80 5.64 11.21
N LYS A 6 4.98 5.27 11.72
CA LYS A 6 6.13 4.89 10.89
C LYS A 6 6.17 3.38 10.70
N CYS A 7 6.65 2.94 9.55
CA CYS A 7 6.97 1.54 9.34
C CYS A 7 8.05 1.08 10.32
N GLU A 8 7.84 -0.11 10.87
CA GLU A 8 8.85 -0.80 11.66
C GLU A 8 9.67 -1.69 10.73
N ALA A 9 10.98 -1.82 10.96
CA ALA A 9 11.79 -2.72 10.14
C ALA A 9 11.20 -4.14 10.22
N CYS A 10 10.76 -4.69 9.09
CA CYS A 10 10.31 -6.08 9.01
C CYS A 10 11.50 -6.99 9.33
N SER A 11 11.58 -7.43 10.59
CA SER A 11 12.57 -8.41 11.02
C SER A 11 12.25 -9.79 10.44
N ILE A 12 13.24 -10.69 10.45
CA ILE A 12 13.06 -12.09 10.00
C ILE A 12 11.95 -12.79 10.79
N ASP A 13 11.67 -12.33 12.01
CA ASP A 13 10.65 -12.87 12.91
C ASP A 13 9.29 -12.15 12.78
N ALA A 14 9.12 -11.26 11.80
CA ALA A 14 7.84 -10.60 11.56
C ALA A 14 6.75 -11.65 11.29
N ILE A 15 5.58 -11.47 11.93
CA ILE A 15 4.46 -12.38 11.83
C ILE A 15 3.40 -11.74 10.92
N ALA A 16 2.86 -12.52 10.00
CA ALA A 16 1.74 -12.08 9.17
C ALA A 16 0.50 -11.86 10.05
N LEU A 17 -0.23 -10.79 9.76
CA LEU A 17 -1.48 -10.47 10.45
C LEU A 17 -2.50 -11.59 10.25
N SER A 18 -3.26 -11.89 11.31
CA SER A 18 -4.44 -12.75 11.24
C SER A 18 -5.52 -12.15 10.34
N LYS A 19 -6.49 -12.97 9.91
CA LYS A 19 -7.60 -12.49 9.07
C LYS A 19 -8.42 -11.43 9.79
N GLU A 20 -8.62 -11.57 11.10
CA GLU A 20 -9.35 -10.63 11.94
C GLU A 20 -8.63 -9.28 12.03
N GLU A 21 -7.31 -9.28 12.21
CA GLU A 21 -6.49 -8.06 12.23
C GLU A 21 -6.48 -7.36 10.86
N GLN A 22 -6.33 -8.13 9.79
CA GLN A 22 -6.39 -7.62 8.42
C GLN A 22 -7.72 -6.91 8.16
N GLN A 23 -8.86 -7.53 8.53
CA GLN A 23 -10.18 -6.92 8.36
C GLN A 23 -10.35 -5.66 9.21
N SER A 24 -9.86 -5.67 10.45
CA SER A 24 -9.93 -4.49 11.35
C SER A 24 -9.14 -3.30 10.80
N LEU A 25 -7.96 -3.53 10.23
CA LEU A 25 -7.17 -2.48 9.60
C LEU A 25 -7.76 -2.03 8.25
N LEU A 26 -8.32 -2.95 7.47
CA LEU A 26 -8.94 -2.64 6.19
C LEU A 26 -10.11 -1.65 6.34
N LEU A 27 -10.90 -1.76 7.42
CA LEU A 27 -11.99 -0.82 7.73
C LEU A 27 -11.53 0.64 7.95
N GLN A 28 -10.24 0.87 8.17
CA GLN A 28 -9.66 2.21 8.32
C GLN A 28 -9.19 2.80 6.98
N LEU A 29 -9.24 2.03 5.90
CA LEU A 29 -8.80 2.40 4.57
C LEU A 29 -10.01 2.56 3.64
N SER A 30 -9.94 3.52 2.72
CA SER A 30 -11.02 3.75 1.75
C SER A 30 -10.67 3.10 0.41
N ASP A 31 -11.56 2.26 -0.12
CA ASP A 31 -11.44 1.60 -1.44
C ASP A 31 -10.22 0.69 -1.63
N TRP A 32 -9.50 0.37 -0.55
CA TRP A 32 -8.49 -0.68 -0.56
C TRP A 32 -9.16 -2.06 -0.45
N GLN A 33 -8.54 -3.05 -1.08
CA GLN A 33 -9.03 -4.42 -1.09
C GLN A 33 -7.91 -5.39 -0.75
N ILE A 34 -8.23 -6.46 -0.04
CA ILE A 34 -7.33 -7.60 0.10
C ILE A 34 -7.66 -8.57 -1.03
N ILE A 35 -6.68 -8.85 -1.87
CA ILE A 35 -6.74 -9.80 -2.96
C ILE A 35 -5.72 -10.89 -2.73
N GLU A 36 -5.96 -12.07 -3.30
CA GLU A 36 -5.06 -13.23 -3.15
C GLU A 36 -4.41 -13.54 -4.50
N ARG A 37 -3.09 -13.61 -4.51
CA ARG A 37 -2.29 -14.03 -5.68
C ARG A 37 -1.31 -15.09 -5.22
N ASP A 38 -1.33 -16.25 -5.86
CA ASP A 38 -0.47 -17.40 -5.49
C ASP A 38 -0.54 -17.74 -3.99
N GLU A 39 -1.76 -17.73 -3.42
CA GLU A 39 -2.04 -17.97 -1.99
C GLU A 39 -1.47 -16.90 -1.03
N ILE A 40 -0.99 -15.77 -1.56
CA ILE A 40 -0.45 -14.65 -0.78
C ILE A 40 -1.48 -13.51 -0.75
N PRO A 41 -1.95 -13.07 0.43
CA PRO A 41 -2.82 -11.90 0.54
C PRO A 41 -2.01 -10.63 0.27
N GLN A 42 -2.57 -9.73 -0.53
CA GLN A 42 -1.99 -8.45 -0.94
C GLN A 42 -3.04 -7.35 -0.83
N LEU A 43 -2.62 -6.17 -0.41
CA LEU A 43 -3.48 -5.01 -0.22
C LEU A 43 -3.38 -4.13 -1.47
N GLU A 44 -4.47 -3.92 -2.19
CA GLU A 44 -4.49 -3.24 -3.49
C GLU A 44 -5.51 -2.12 -3.58
N LYS A 45 -5.14 -1.04 -4.30
CA LYS A 45 -6.05 0.02 -4.70
C LYS A 45 -5.67 0.59 -6.07
N VAL A 46 -6.69 1.00 -6.82
CA VAL A 46 -6.54 1.69 -8.11
C VAL A 46 -6.89 3.17 -7.94
N TYR A 47 -5.91 4.04 -8.16
CA TYR A 47 -6.09 5.49 -8.23
C TYR A 47 -6.33 5.90 -9.68
N LYS A 48 -7.30 6.79 -9.94
CA LYS A 48 -7.68 7.24 -11.29
C LYS A 48 -7.32 8.71 -11.50
N PHE A 49 -6.82 9.03 -12.69
CA PHE A 49 -6.34 10.35 -13.09
C PHE A 49 -6.82 10.71 -14.50
N LYS A 50 -6.78 11.99 -14.86
CA LYS A 50 -7.29 12.45 -16.18
C LYS A 50 -6.35 12.07 -17.34
N ASN A 51 -5.06 11.86 -17.07
CA ASN A 51 -4.04 11.56 -18.07
C ASN A 51 -2.83 10.86 -17.45
N PHE A 52 -1.91 10.40 -18.31
CA PHE A 52 -0.69 9.71 -17.90
C PHE A 52 0.27 10.59 -17.07
N LYS A 53 0.33 11.90 -17.32
CA LYS A 53 1.24 12.81 -16.59
C LYS A 53 0.87 12.91 -15.11
N GLN A 54 -0.42 13.01 -14.80
CA GLN A 54 -0.91 13.02 -13.43
C GLN A 54 -0.68 11.68 -12.73
N ALA A 55 -0.98 10.57 -13.42
CA ALA A 55 -0.71 9.23 -12.90
C ALA A 55 0.79 9.04 -12.59
N TRP A 56 1.67 9.47 -13.50
CA TRP A 56 3.12 9.42 -13.31
C TRP A 56 3.59 10.28 -12.12
N ALA A 57 3.09 11.51 -11.99
CA ALA A 57 3.41 12.38 -10.86
C ALA A 57 3.03 11.73 -9.52
N PHE A 58 1.85 11.11 -9.45
CA PHE A 58 1.44 10.36 -8.27
C PHE A 58 2.34 9.15 -8.02
N SER A 59 2.69 8.35 -9.04
CA SER A 59 3.63 7.22 -8.88
C SER A 59 4.99 7.66 -8.30
N ASN A 60 5.50 8.83 -8.66
CA ASN A 60 6.74 9.35 -8.08
C ASN A 60 6.58 9.65 -6.58
N LYS A 61 5.47 10.29 -6.16
CA LYS A 61 5.18 10.53 -4.74
C LYS A 61 5.15 9.23 -3.94
N ILE A 62 4.58 8.17 -4.52
CA ILE A 62 4.50 6.85 -3.87
C ILE A 62 5.88 6.18 -3.80
N ALA A 63 6.73 6.36 -4.81
CA ALA A 63 8.11 5.86 -4.77
C ALA A 63 8.95 6.58 -3.69
N GLU A 64 8.79 7.90 -3.54
CA GLU A 64 9.45 8.67 -2.47
C GLU A 64 8.99 8.20 -1.08
N LEU A 65 7.67 8.04 -0.90
CA LEU A 65 7.09 7.46 0.32
C LEU A 65 7.67 6.07 0.65
N ALA A 66 7.83 5.22 -0.37
CA ALA A 66 8.34 3.87 -0.18
C ALA A 66 9.78 3.85 0.33
N GLU A 67 10.63 4.74 -0.16
CA GLU A 67 12.01 4.91 0.31
C GLU A 67 12.06 5.47 1.75
N ASP A 68 11.25 6.49 2.05
CA ASP A 68 11.18 7.09 3.38
C ASP A 68 10.74 6.10 4.46
N GLU A 69 9.84 5.19 4.11
CA GLU A 69 9.34 4.14 5.00
C GLU A 69 10.15 2.84 4.95
N PHE A 70 11.10 2.74 4.02
CA PHE A 70 11.87 1.53 3.74
C PHE A 70 10.97 0.29 3.56
N HIS A 71 9.86 0.48 2.83
CA HIS A 71 8.88 -0.55 2.53
C HIS A 71 8.36 -0.30 1.11
N HIS A 72 8.48 -1.28 0.23
CA HIS A 72 8.30 -1.06 -1.22
C HIS A 72 7.06 -1.76 -1.77
N PRO A 73 6.20 -1.06 -2.54
CA PRO A 73 5.03 -1.65 -3.18
C PRO A 73 5.37 -2.15 -4.59
N SER A 74 4.43 -2.90 -5.17
CA SER A 74 4.30 -2.91 -6.63
C SER A 74 3.55 -1.66 -7.09
N ILE A 75 4.07 -1.01 -8.14
CA ILE A 75 3.47 0.16 -8.78
C ILE A 75 3.21 -0.17 -10.25
N LEU A 76 1.94 -0.26 -10.64
CA LEU A 76 1.55 -0.37 -12.04
C LEU A 76 1.02 0.98 -12.52
N LEU A 77 1.83 1.66 -13.34
CA LEU A 77 1.49 2.93 -13.97
C LEU A 77 0.92 2.70 -15.38
N GLU A 78 -0.30 3.17 -15.62
CA GLU A 78 -1.00 3.07 -16.90
C GLU A 78 -1.67 4.41 -17.26
N TRP A 79 -2.21 4.55 -18.48
CA TRP A 79 -2.91 5.78 -18.89
C TRP A 79 -4.11 6.06 -17.97
N GLY A 80 -4.03 7.16 -17.22
CA GLY A 80 -5.11 7.64 -16.36
C GLY A 80 -5.35 6.78 -15.10
N LYS A 81 -4.41 5.90 -14.72
CA LYS A 81 -4.51 5.17 -13.44
C LYS A 81 -3.16 4.70 -12.91
N VAL A 82 -3.10 4.51 -11.61
CA VAL A 82 -2.01 3.84 -10.90
C VAL A 82 -2.61 2.78 -9.99
N THR A 83 -2.20 1.53 -10.15
CA THR A 83 -2.51 0.47 -9.20
C THR A 83 -1.35 0.31 -8.24
N ILE A 84 -1.64 0.42 -6.94
CA ILE A 84 -0.66 0.21 -5.87
C ILE A 84 -1.00 -1.08 -5.16
N THR A 85 -0.01 -1.93 -4.97
CA THR A 85 -0.15 -3.19 -4.26
C THR A 85 0.93 -3.32 -3.18
N TRP A 86 0.51 -3.52 -1.93
CA TRP A 86 1.36 -3.70 -0.77
C TRP A 86 1.28 -5.13 -0.24
N TRP A 87 2.43 -5.74 0.02
CA TRP A 87 2.57 -6.95 0.83
C TRP A 87 4.01 -7.08 1.32
N SER A 88 4.20 -7.87 2.37
CA SER A 88 5.50 -8.16 2.93
C SER A 88 6.06 -9.46 2.36
N HIS A 89 7.03 -9.34 1.44
CA HIS A 89 7.63 -10.48 0.72
C HIS A 89 8.24 -11.55 1.64
N SER A 90 8.92 -11.14 2.72
CA SER A 90 9.62 -12.05 3.63
C SER A 90 8.69 -13.02 4.35
N ILE A 91 7.47 -12.56 4.66
CA ILE A 91 6.47 -13.33 5.42
C ILE A 91 5.36 -13.90 4.54
N LYS A 92 5.42 -13.65 3.22
CA LYS A 92 4.40 -14.05 2.24
C LYS A 92 2.98 -13.70 2.68
N GLY A 93 2.79 -12.46 3.14
CA GLY A 93 1.48 -12.00 3.62
C GLY A 93 1.48 -10.52 3.97
N LEU A 94 0.46 -10.12 4.73
CA LEU A 94 0.27 -8.74 5.14
C LEU A 94 0.83 -8.49 6.53
N HIS A 95 1.68 -7.47 6.63
CA HIS A 95 2.16 -6.88 7.87
C HIS A 95 1.45 -5.55 8.11
N LYS A 96 1.52 -5.03 9.34
CA LYS A 96 0.95 -3.73 9.68
C LYS A 96 1.50 -2.58 8.81
N ASN A 97 2.75 -2.68 8.37
CA ASN A 97 3.38 -1.71 7.48
C ASN A 97 2.63 -1.54 6.16
N ASP A 98 2.08 -2.64 5.60
CA ASP A 98 1.32 -2.59 4.35
C ASP A 98 0.11 -1.66 4.49
N PHE A 99 -0.57 -1.70 5.64
CA PHE A 99 -1.72 -0.83 5.94
C PHE A 99 -1.32 0.61 6.29
N ILE A 100 -0.17 0.81 6.94
CA ILE A 100 0.40 2.15 7.20
C ILE A 100 0.70 2.84 5.88
N CYS A 101 1.45 2.18 4.99
CA CYS A 101 1.80 2.72 3.68
C CYS A 101 0.56 2.96 2.83
N ALA A 102 -0.40 2.04 2.80
CA ALA A 102 -1.69 2.22 2.11
C ALA A 102 -2.44 3.48 2.58
N SER A 103 -2.48 3.73 3.90
CA SER A 103 -3.08 4.94 4.47
C SER A 103 -2.33 6.21 4.04
N LYS A 104 -0.99 6.17 3.94
CA LYS A 104 -0.17 7.28 3.46
C LYS A 104 -0.38 7.56 1.98
N CYS A 105 -0.54 6.52 1.15
CA CYS A 105 -0.90 6.68 -0.27
C CYS A 105 -2.20 7.48 -0.43
N ASP A 106 -3.21 7.21 0.40
CA ASP A 106 -4.48 7.95 0.39
C ASP A 106 -4.30 9.43 0.74
N ALA A 107 -3.44 9.74 1.71
CA ALA A 107 -3.14 11.14 2.06
C ALA A 107 -2.47 11.89 0.90
N LEU A 108 -1.59 11.23 0.14
CA LEU A 108 -0.93 11.81 -1.05
C LEU A 108 -1.87 11.99 -2.24
N ALA A 109 -2.93 11.18 -2.33
CA ALA A 109 -3.90 11.23 -3.42
C ALA A 109 -4.92 12.37 -3.30
N ILE A 110 -5.09 12.95 -2.10
CA ILE A 110 -6.03 14.05 -1.82
C ILE A 110 -5.42 15.41 -2.24
N GLU A 111 -4.11 15.48 -2.45
CA GLU A 111 -3.44 16.67 -2.98
C GLU A 111 -3.53 16.73 -4.52
N GLU A 112 -4.71 17.02 -5.10
CA GLU A 112 -4.88 17.64 -6.45
C GLU A 112 -6.31 18.12 -6.74
#